data_AF-A5GWL6-F1
#
_entry.id   AF-A5GWL6-F1
#
_cell.length_a   1.000
_cell.length_b   1.000
_cell.length_c   1.000
_cell.angle_alpha   90.00
_cell.angle_beta   90.00
_cell.angle_gamma   90.00
#
_symmetry.space_group_name_H-M   'P 1'
#
loop_
_entity.id
_entity.type
_entity.pdbx_description
1 polymer ?
#
loop_
_entity_poly.entity_id
_entity_poly.type
_entity_poly.pdbx_seq_one_letter_code
_entity_poly.pdbx_strand_id
1 'polypeptide(L)' 'MRKYVTYKRVSGGENQKSGLGLDAQERDIQLFLENYADDPYEVLEEFVEVQTGTDNDRPQLTAAIALAKQH' A
#
# COMPACT_ATOMS: atom_id res chain seq x y z
N MET A 1 -10.62 1.32 -18.03
CA MET A 1 -9.69 0.56 -17.18
C MET A 1 -9.56 1.29 -15.87
N ARG A 2 -9.90 0.63 -14.75
CA ARG A 2 -9.78 1.25 -13.42
C ARG A 2 -8.32 1.26 -13.01
N LYS A 3 -7.82 2.39 -12.51
CA LYS A 3 -6.43 2.53 -12.07
C LYS A 3 -6.37 2.53 -10.56
N TYR A 4 -5.42 1.78 -10.01
CA TYR A 4 -5.19 1.67 -8.58
C TYR A 4 -3.76 2.05 -8.25
N VAL A 5 -3.59 2.57 -7.04
CA VAL A 5 -2.29 2.75 -6.39
C VAL A 5 -2.38 2.03 -5.06
N THR A 6 -1.40 1.19 -4.74
CA THR A 6 -1.40 0.44 -3.47
C THR A 6 -0.44 1.09 -2.48
N TYR A 7 -0.79 1.06 -1.20
CA TYR A 7 0.05 1.58 -0.12
C TYR A 7 -0.04 0.64 1.08
N LYS A 8 1.13 0.18 1.55
CA LYS A 8 1.28 -0.74 2.68
C LYS A 8 2.18 -0.10 3.73
N ARG A 9 1.87 -0.28 5.01
CA ARG A 9 2.70 0.26 6.11
C ARG A 9 2.95 -0.75 7.21
N VAL A 10 4.17 -0.73 7.75
CA VAL A 10 4.52 -1.41 9.01
C VAL A 10 5.29 -0.48 9.94
N SER A 11 5.26 -0.76 11.24
CA SER A 11 6.01 0.02 12.24
C SER A 11 7.46 -0.44 12.32
N GLY A 12 8.40 0.31 11.74
CA GLY A 12 9.82 0.01 11.91
C GLY A 12 10.26 0.04 13.37
N GLY A 13 11.00 -0.98 13.81
CA GLY A 13 11.63 -1.05 15.13
C GLY A 13 12.53 -2.27 15.24
N GLU A 14 13.58 -2.21 16.06
CA GLU A 14 14.63 -3.26 16.18
C GLU A 14 14.07 -4.66 16.53
N ASN A 15 12.87 -4.73 17.10
CA ASN A 15 12.18 -5.97 17.47
C ASN A 15 11.14 -6.47 16.45
N GLN A 16 10.89 -5.75 15.35
CA GLN A 16 9.91 -6.15 14.35
C GLN A 16 10.56 -7.10 13.33
N LYS A 17 10.73 -8.36 13.75
CA LYS A 17 11.46 -9.41 12.99
C LYS A 17 10.65 -10.09 11.89
N SER A 18 9.39 -9.72 11.67
CA SER A 18 8.51 -10.53 10.83
C SER A 18 7.87 -9.69 9.72
N GLY A 19 8.29 -9.93 8.48
CA GLY A 19 7.65 -9.41 7.25
C GLY A 19 6.17 -9.78 7.10
N LEU A 20 5.64 -10.62 7.99
CA LEU A 20 4.24 -11.05 8.10
C LEU A 20 3.22 -9.91 7.99
N GLY A 21 3.54 -8.70 8.48
CA GLY A 21 2.63 -7.56 8.40
C GLY A 21 2.45 -7.01 6.99
N LEU A 22 3.52 -6.99 6.17
CA LEU A 22 3.44 -6.56 4.77
C LEU A 22 2.83 -7.65 3.90
N ASP A 23 3.21 -8.91 4.13
CA ASP A 23 2.70 -10.06 3.39
C ASP A 23 1.17 -10.21 3.56
N ALA A 24 0.67 -9.99 4.78
CA ALA A 24 -0.78 -10.03 5.04
C ALA A 24 -1.52 -8.90 4.31
N GLN A 25 -0.98 -7.67 4.34
CA GLN A 25 -1.57 -6.55 3.62
C GLN A 25 -1.56 -6.78 2.10
N GLU A 26 -0.45 -7.33 1.57
CA GLU A 26 -0.34 -7.67 0.15
C GLU A 26 -1.39 -8.68 -0.27
N ARG A 27 -1.54 -9.76 0.51
CA ARG A 27 -2.59 -10.76 0.27
C ARG A 27 -3.98 -10.14 0.25
N ASP A 28 -4.30 -9.27 1.21
CA ASP A 28 -5.63 -8.66 1.30
C ASP A 28 -5.90 -7.71 0.12
N ILE A 29 -4.88 -6.99 -0.35
CA ILE A 29 -4.96 -6.14 -1.54
C ILE A 29 -5.18 -6.99 -2.79
N GLN A 30 -4.44 -8.09 -2.96
CA GLN A 30 -4.65 -9.01 -4.08
C GLN A 30 -6.05 -9.61 -4.07
N LEU A 31 -6.54 -10.05 -2.91
CA LEU A 31 -7.90 -10.55 -2.78
C LEU A 31 -8.94 -9.49 -3.17
N PHE A 32 -8.72 -8.22 -2.82
CA PHE A 32 -9.58 -7.14 -3.27
C PHE A 32 -9.57 -6.99 -4.80
N LEU A 33 -8.37 -6.91 -5.39
CA LEU A 33 -8.19 -6.70 -6.82
C LEU A 33 -8.76 -7.85 -7.66
N GLU A 34 -8.56 -9.09 -7.23
CA GLU A 34 -9.04 -10.28 -7.94
C GLU A 34 -10.56 -10.49 -7.85
N ASN A 35 -11.17 -10.13 -6.72
CA ASN A 35 -12.56 -10.51 -6.45
C ASN A 35 -13.55 -9.34 -6.53
N TYR A 36 -13.07 -8.09 -6.46
CA TYR A 36 -13.94 -6.92 -6.29
C TYR A 36 -13.59 -5.73 -7.19
N ALA A 37 -12.40 -5.69 -7.81
CA ALA A 37 -12.08 -4.60 -8.74
C ALA A 37 -12.84 -4.76 -10.07
N ASP A 38 -13.20 -3.63 -10.68
CA ASP A 38 -13.82 -3.64 -12.00
C ASP A 38 -12.78 -4.01 -13.07
N ASP A 39 -13.06 -5.05 -13.85
CA ASP A 39 -12.22 -5.46 -14.98
C ASP A 39 -12.49 -4.62 -16.25
N PRO A 40 -11.44 -4.18 -16.99
CA PRO A 40 -10.03 -4.35 -16.68
C PRO A 40 -9.54 -3.30 -15.66
N TYR A 41 -8.58 -3.69 -14.82
CA TYR A 41 -7.85 -2.77 -13.94
C TYR A 41 -6.33 -2.79 -14.18
N GLU A 42 -5.66 -1.76 -13.69
CA GLU A 42 -4.20 -1.59 -13.71
C GLU A 42 -3.75 -1.06 -12.34
N VAL A 43 -2.68 -1.63 -11.79
CA VAL A 43 -1.98 -1.08 -10.62
C VAL A 43 -0.82 -0.23 -11.15
N LEU A 44 -0.84 1.07 -10.88
CA LEU A 44 0.13 2.02 -11.41
C LEU A 44 1.48 1.95 -10.67
N GLU A 45 1.42 1.87 -9.35
CA GLU A 45 2.59 1.81 -8.48
C GLU A 45 2.21 1.26 -7.10
N GLU A 46 3.18 0.64 -6.43
CA GLU A 46 3.06 0.15 -5.06
C GLU A 46 3.98 0.91 -4.12
N PHE A 47 3.41 1.41 -3.02
CA PHE A 47 4.14 2.15 -2.00
C PHE A 47 4.27 1.33 -0.72
N VAL A 48 5.46 1.32 -0.13
CA VAL A 48 5.74 0.65 1.15
C VAL A 48 6.37 1.64 2.11
N GLU A 49 5.80 1.77 3.30
CA GLU A 49 6.26 2.68 4.34
C GLU A 49 6.61 1.92 5.63
N VAL A 50 7.87 2.03 6.05
CA VAL A 50 8.36 1.45 7.32
C VAL A 50 8.58 2.59 8.29
N GLN A 51 7.57 2.89 9.11
CA GLN A 51 7.60 4.05 10.00
C GLN A 51 6.64 3.85 11.18
N THR A 52 7.02 4.37 12.35
CA THR A 52 6.17 4.32 13.55
C THR A 52 4.79 4.95 13.31
N GLY A 53 3.77 4.44 14.03
CA GLY A 53 2.41 4.98 14.00
C GLY A 53 2.30 6.40 14.56
N THR A 54 3.23 6.78 15.44
CA THR A 54 3.25 8.08 16.13
C THR A 54 3.77 9.24 15.27
N ASP A 55 4.46 8.92 14.18
CA ASP A 55 4.97 9.89 13.22
C ASP A 55 3.93 10.10 12.12
N ASN A 56 3.57 11.36 11.86
CA ASN A 56 2.55 11.73 10.88
C ASN A 56 3.14 12.19 9.56
N ASP A 57 4.46 12.35 9.46
CA ASP A 57 5.12 12.67 8.21
C ASP A 57 5.17 11.40 7.37
N ARG A 58 4.13 11.18 6.54
CA ARG A 58 3.95 9.98 5.69
C ARG A 58 4.34 10.27 4.24
N PRO A 59 5.64 10.33 3.89
CA PRO A 59 6.07 10.66 2.53
C PRO A 59 5.54 9.67 1.48
N GLN A 60 5.52 8.37 1.78
CA GLN A 60 5.06 7.36 0.81
C GLN A 60 3.55 7.41 0.62
N LEU A 61 2.78 7.61 1.70
CA LEU A 61 1.34 7.83 1.58
C LEU A 61 1.03 9.10 0.77
N THR A 62 1.80 10.17 1.01
CA THR A 62 1.63 11.44 0.28
C THR A 62 1.91 11.26 -1.21
N ALA A 63 2.98 10.52 -1.57
CA ALA A 63 3.30 10.18 -2.95
C ALA A 63 2.21 9.31 -3.60
N ALA A 64 1.73 8.28 -2.89
CA ALA A 64 0.65 7.42 -3.36
C ALA A 64 -0.63 8.21 -3.68
N ILE A 65 -1.04 9.11 -2.78
CA ILE A 65 -2.21 9.98 -2.98
C ILE A 65 -1.96 10.95 -4.14
N ALA A 66 -0.76 11.51 -4.26
CA ALA A 66 -0.41 12.43 -5.34
C ALA A 66 -0.46 11.74 -6.70
N LEU A 67 0.03 10.50 -6.81
CA LEU A 67 -0.07 9.70 -8.04
C LEU A 67 -1.53 9.35 -8.35
N ALA A 68 -2.29 8.89 -7.36
CA ALA A 68 -3.70 8.55 -7.54
C ALA A 68 -4.56 9.76 -8.01
N LYS A 69 -4.18 10.98 -7.65
CA LYS A 69 -4.87 12.20 -8.12
C LYS A 69 -4.50 12.63 -9.55
N GLN A 70 -3.38 12.15 -10.09
CA GLN A 70 -2.92 12.50 -11.44
C GLN A 70 -3.56 11.64 -12.54
N HIS A 71 -4.29 10.59 -12.17
CA HIS A 71 -4.83 9.58 -13.07
C HIS A 71 -6.33 9.37 -12.89
#